data_AF-A0AAU3BNA1-F1
#
_entry.id   AF-A0AAU3BNA1-F1
#
_cell.length_a   1.000
_cell.length_b   1.000
_cell.length_c   1.000
_cell.angle_alpha   90.00
_cell.angle_beta   90.00
_cell.angle_gamma   90.00
#
_symmetry.space_group_name_H-M   'P 1'
#
loop_
_entity.id
_entity.type
_entity.pdbx_description
1 polymer ?
#
loop_
_entity_poly.entity_id
_entity_poly.type
_entity_poly.pdbx_seq_one_letter_code
_entity_poly.pdbx_strand_id
1 'polypeptide(L)'
;MTPRPPLRRRAPQRRSTGLLGFITRPFSGIRGWYQVADLGKHTAVLAAVVAAASLAISAWGTWKSAQVADDQLAQSSQQRDEETQLQASRITIWAEKDTLVISNRSPDAAGGWANVVYLGQEPGQGITKDWVGMLPPCKRIEIPMSEFDAKPYDKDDNGNVRHRVVTGLTIRDATGRMWVRQSRGTLSRLGSGVVEDRGVFVSTIGSVLSAPHVRIVDLQDCNP
;
A
#
# COMPACT_ATOMS: atom_id res chain seq x y z
N MET A 1 7.69 -8.57 -29.95
CA MET A 1 7.90 -9.38 -28.73
C MET A 1 8.81 -10.54 -29.08
N THR A 2 10.08 -10.45 -28.70
CA THR A 2 11.10 -11.46 -28.96
C THR A 2 11.18 -12.43 -27.78
N PRO A 3 11.13 -13.76 -27.98
CA PRO A 3 11.19 -14.73 -26.90
C PRO A 3 12.61 -14.75 -26.28
N ARG A 4 12.69 -14.65 -24.95
CA ARG A 4 13.95 -14.75 -24.21
C ARG A 4 14.44 -16.21 -24.22
N PRO A 5 15.74 -16.46 -24.42
CA PRO A 5 16.31 -17.80 -24.41
C PRO A 5 16.38 -18.39 -23.00
N PRO A 6 16.37 -19.73 -22.86
CA PRO A 6 16.39 -20.41 -21.57
C PRO A 6 17.75 -20.32 -20.87
N LEU A 7 17.70 -20.11 -19.55
CA LEU A 7 18.88 -20.06 -18.68
C LEU A 7 19.53 -21.45 -18.54
N ARG A 8 20.76 -21.54 -19.03
CA ARG A 8 21.64 -22.72 -18.97
C ARG A 8 22.09 -22.95 -17.52
N ARG A 9 21.49 -23.91 -16.81
CA ARG A 9 21.96 -24.39 -15.50
C ARG A 9 23.35 -25.03 -15.66
N ARG A 10 24.38 -24.42 -15.05
CA ARG A 10 25.70 -25.05 -14.92
C ARG A 10 25.68 -26.02 -13.73
N ALA A 11 26.03 -27.27 -13.99
CA ALA A 11 26.21 -28.31 -12.99
C ALA A 11 27.46 -28.06 -12.13
N PRO A 12 27.48 -28.53 -10.86
CA PRO A 12 28.64 -28.43 -10.00
C PRO A 12 29.77 -29.34 -10.49
N GLN A 13 30.94 -28.74 -10.74
CA GLN A 13 32.16 -29.41 -11.17
C GLN A 13 32.76 -30.17 -9.97
N ARG A 14 32.48 -31.47 -9.89
CA ARG A 14 33.04 -32.39 -8.90
C ARG A 14 34.54 -32.58 -9.21
N ARG A 15 35.43 -31.90 -8.46
CA ARG A 15 36.88 -32.13 -8.56
C ARG A 15 37.22 -33.44 -7.87
N SER A 16 37.76 -34.35 -8.68
CA SER A 16 38.26 -35.67 -8.34
C SER A 16 39.44 -35.61 -7.37
N THR A 17 39.30 -36.38 -6.30
CA THR A 17 40.33 -36.81 -5.36
C THR A 17 41.39 -37.61 -6.11
N GLY A 18 42.60 -37.06 -6.21
CA GLY A 18 43.79 -37.79 -6.65
C GLY A 18 44.37 -38.57 -5.47
N LEU A 19 44.24 -39.89 -5.55
CA LEU A 19 44.90 -40.88 -4.70
C LEU A 19 46.34 -41.11 -5.21
N LEU A 20 47.21 -41.54 -4.28
CA LEU A 20 48.53 -42.20 -4.45
C LEU A 20 49.77 -41.33 -4.24
N GLY A 21 50.54 -41.73 -3.23
CA GLY A 21 51.86 -41.23 -2.91
C GLY A 21 52.36 -41.71 -1.54
N PHE A 22 52.17 -42.99 -1.23
CA PHE A 22 52.72 -43.65 -0.04
C PHE A 22 54.25 -43.74 -0.20
N ILE A 23 55.00 -42.98 0.60
CA ILE A 23 56.44 -43.22 0.82
C ILE A 23 56.64 -43.30 2.33
N THR A 24 56.76 -44.53 2.82
CA THR A 24 57.25 -44.89 4.14
C THR A 24 58.75 -44.61 4.25
N ARG A 25 59.17 -43.82 5.25
CA ARG A 25 60.54 -43.80 5.77
C ARG A 25 60.54 -44.12 7.27
N PRO A 26 61.44 -45.00 7.74
CA PRO A 26 61.47 -45.43 9.13
C PRO A 26 62.36 -44.53 10.00
N PHE A 27 61.92 -44.35 11.25
CA PHE A 27 62.65 -44.16 12.50
C PHE A 27 64.08 -43.56 12.46
N SER A 28 64.20 -42.31 12.91
CA SER A 28 65.27 -41.89 13.82
C SER A 28 64.95 -40.54 14.47
N GLY A 29 64.74 -40.50 15.79
CA GLY A 29 64.74 -39.23 16.54
C GLY A 29 63.71 -39.09 17.66
N ILE A 30 63.81 -39.91 18.72
CA ILE A 30 62.94 -39.85 19.91
C ILE A 30 63.22 -38.61 20.81
N ARG A 31 64.16 -37.73 20.44
CA ARG A 31 64.43 -36.48 21.20
C ARG A 31 63.61 -35.25 20.77
N GLY A 32 62.74 -35.35 19.78
CA GLY A 32 61.89 -34.22 19.31
C GLY A 32 60.44 -34.21 19.80
N TRP A 33 59.99 -35.25 20.53
CA TRP A 33 58.56 -35.45 20.80
C TRP A 33 57.93 -34.45 21.79
N TYR A 34 58.74 -33.89 22.69
CA TYR A 34 58.25 -32.90 23.65
C TYR A 34 58.04 -31.49 23.06
N GLN A 35 58.67 -31.15 21.91
CA GLN A 35 58.44 -29.85 21.26
C GLN A 35 57.26 -29.86 20.28
N VAL A 36 56.89 -31.02 19.71
CA VAL A 36 55.75 -31.13 18.78
C VAL A 36 54.41 -31.19 19.53
N ALA A 37 54.39 -31.73 20.75
CA ALA A 37 53.17 -31.86 21.55
C ALA A 37 52.61 -30.50 22.03
N ASP A 38 53.46 -29.51 22.33
CA ASP A 38 52.99 -28.16 22.67
C ASP A 38 52.60 -27.34 21.44
N LEU A 39 53.22 -27.57 20.28
CA LEU A 39 52.78 -26.95 19.01
C LEU A 39 51.34 -27.34 18.65
N GLY A 40 50.95 -28.60 18.92
CA GLY A 40 49.59 -29.11 18.71
C GLY A 40 48.53 -28.38 19.54
N LYS A 41 48.84 -28.05 20.80
CA LYS A 41 47.93 -27.30 21.68
C LYS A 41 47.75 -25.86 21.22
N HIS A 42 48.85 -25.21 20.82
CA HIS A 42 48.80 -23.84 20.31
C HIS A 42 48.03 -23.72 18.99
N THR A 43 48.19 -24.68 18.08
CA THR A 43 47.47 -24.70 16.79
C THR A 43 45.97 -24.97 16.96
N ALA A 44 45.56 -25.82 17.91
CA ALA A 44 44.14 -26.07 18.20
C ALA A 44 43.42 -24.83 18.73
N VAL A 45 44.04 -24.08 19.65
CA VAL A 45 43.48 -22.82 20.16
C VAL A 45 43.37 -21.79 19.05
N LEU A 46 44.39 -21.67 18.20
CA LEU A 46 44.38 -20.75 17.06
C LEU A 46 43.27 -21.09 16.07
N ALA A 47 43.09 -22.38 15.75
CA ALA A 47 42.00 -22.84 14.90
C ALA A 47 40.61 -22.53 15.48
N ALA A 48 40.43 -22.72 16.79
CA ALA A 48 39.18 -22.41 17.47
C ALA A 48 38.86 -20.89 17.44
N VAL A 49 39.87 -20.04 17.65
CA VAL A 49 39.72 -18.58 17.58
C VAL A 49 39.36 -18.14 16.15
N VAL A 50 40.01 -18.68 15.13
CA VAL A 50 39.70 -18.38 13.73
C VAL A 50 38.28 -18.82 13.37
N ALA A 51 37.87 -20.02 13.81
CA ALA A 51 36.51 -20.50 13.59
C ALA A 51 35.48 -19.60 14.28
N ALA A 52 35.70 -19.21 15.54
CA ALA A 52 34.82 -18.31 16.27
C ALA A 52 34.73 -16.92 15.60
N ALA A 53 35.86 -16.36 15.16
CA ALA A 53 35.90 -15.09 14.43
C ALA A 53 35.12 -15.18 13.10
N SER A 54 35.25 -16.28 12.36
CA SER A 54 34.51 -16.48 11.10
C SER A 54 33.00 -16.57 11.31
N LEU A 55 32.55 -17.19 12.40
CA LEU A 55 31.13 -17.24 12.76
C LEU A 55 30.61 -15.86 13.18
N ALA A 56 31.40 -15.09 13.94
CA ALA A 56 31.03 -13.74 14.34
C ALA A 56 30.87 -12.79 13.14
N ILE A 57 31.81 -12.84 12.18
CA ILE A 57 31.72 -12.07 10.92
C ILE A 57 30.48 -12.49 10.12
N SER A 58 30.20 -13.79 10.03
CA SER A 58 29.02 -14.32 9.32
C SER A 58 27.71 -13.89 9.97
N ALA A 59 27.65 -13.90 11.31
CA ALA A 59 26.49 -13.42 12.06
C ALA A 59 26.27 -11.92 11.86
N TRP A 60 27.34 -11.12 11.90
CA TRP A 60 27.29 -9.68 11.61
C TRP A 60 26.80 -9.40 10.17
N GLY A 61 27.30 -10.16 9.19
CA GLY A 61 26.86 -10.06 7.80
C GLY A 61 25.36 -10.35 7.63
N THR A 62 24.86 -11.39 8.30
CA THR A 62 23.42 -11.72 8.29
C THR A 62 22.58 -10.62 8.93
N TRP A 63 23.01 -10.08 10.08
CA TRP A 63 22.30 -9.00 10.77
C TRP A 63 22.22 -7.72 9.93
N LYS A 64 23.32 -7.31 9.28
CA LYS A 64 23.31 -6.16 8.37
C LYS A 64 22.47 -6.38 7.12
N SER A 65 22.45 -7.61 6.59
CA SER A 65 21.60 -7.94 5.44
C SER A 65 20.11 -7.85 5.78
N ALA A 66 19.71 -8.27 6.99
CA ALA A 66 18.35 -8.12 7.49
C ALA A 66 17.96 -6.63 7.62
N GLN A 67 18.85 -5.80 8.18
CA GLN A 67 18.62 -4.36 8.32
C GLN A 67 18.34 -3.67 6.98
N VAL A 68 19.10 -4.01 5.93
CA VAL A 68 18.88 -3.44 4.58
C VAL A 68 17.55 -3.91 3.96
N ALA A 69 17.13 -5.14 4.23
CA ALA A 69 15.84 -5.64 3.74
C ALA A 69 14.68 -4.88 4.38
N ASP A 70 14.76 -4.58 5.68
CA ASP A 70 13.76 -3.79 6.39
C ASP A 70 13.70 -2.34 5.87
N ASP A 71 14.85 -1.72 5.60
CA ASP A 71 14.93 -0.36 5.04
C ASP A 71 14.31 -0.29 3.64
N GLN A 72 14.55 -1.29 2.78
CA GLN A 72 13.93 -1.35 1.46
C GLN A 72 12.41 -1.53 1.53
N LEU A 73 11.93 -2.33 2.49
CA LEU A 73 10.49 -2.49 2.72
C LEU A 73 9.87 -1.18 3.19
N ALA A 74 10.49 -0.49 4.15
CA ALA A 74 10.03 0.80 4.64
C ALA A 74 9.98 1.84 3.52
N GLN A 75 11.04 1.96 2.73
CA GLN A 75 11.10 2.87 1.58
C GLN A 75 10.02 2.53 0.54
N SER A 76 9.82 1.25 0.23
CA SER A 76 8.78 0.82 -0.71
C SER A 76 7.37 1.12 -0.21
N SER A 77 7.15 1.02 1.10
CA SER A 77 5.85 1.31 1.70
C SER A 77 5.53 2.81 1.64
N GLN A 78 6.53 3.66 1.87
CA GLN A 78 6.38 5.11 1.80
C GLN A 78 6.10 5.58 0.37
N GLN A 79 6.87 5.08 -0.60
CA GLN A 79 6.64 5.41 -2.02
C GLN A 79 5.24 4.99 -2.48
N ARG A 80 4.78 3.79 -2.09
CA ARG A 80 3.41 3.34 -2.40
C ARG A 80 2.34 4.23 -1.76
N ASP A 81 2.55 4.68 -0.54
CA ASP A 81 1.60 5.55 0.16
C ASP A 81 1.54 6.95 -0.49
N GLU A 82 2.68 7.48 -0.91
CA GLU A 82 2.76 8.74 -1.68
C GLU A 82 2.06 8.61 -3.05
N GLU A 83 2.34 7.55 -3.81
CA GLU A 83 1.67 7.27 -5.09
C GLU A 83 0.15 7.12 -4.93
N THR A 84 -0.30 6.41 -3.89
CA THR A 84 -1.73 6.24 -3.61
C THR A 84 -2.38 7.59 -3.23
N GLN A 85 -1.69 8.41 -2.43
CA GLN A 85 -2.19 9.74 -2.09
C GLN A 85 -2.27 10.64 -3.31
N LEU A 86 -1.28 10.58 -4.21
CA LEU A 86 -1.29 11.31 -5.47
C LEU A 86 -2.47 10.88 -6.33
N GLN A 87 -2.76 9.58 -6.41
CA GLN A 87 -3.93 9.05 -7.11
C GLN A 87 -5.25 9.63 -6.57
N ALA A 88 -5.44 9.61 -5.25
CA ALA A 88 -6.63 10.18 -4.61
C ALA A 88 -6.70 11.71 -4.77
N SER A 89 -5.56 12.40 -4.80
CA SER A 89 -5.49 13.86 -5.00
C SER A 89 -5.96 14.30 -6.39
N ARG A 90 -5.93 13.40 -7.38
CA ARG A 90 -6.42 13.64 -8.75
C ARG A 90 -7.96 13.59 -8.86
N ILE A 91 -8.65 13.15 -7.80
CA ILE A 91 -10.12 13.12 -7.75
C ILE A 91 -10.63 14.37 -7.01
N THR A 92 -11.21 15.31 -7.76
CA THR A 92 -11.67 16.61 -7.24
C THR A 92 -13.20 16.69 -7.22
N ILE A 93 -13.73 17.48 -6.29
CA ILE A 93 -15.16 17.75 -6.13
C ILE A 93 -15.37 19.26 -5.96
N TRP A 94 -16.31 19.84 -6.70
CA TRP A 94 -16.74 21.23 -6.56
C TRP A 94 -18.20 21.38 -6.99
N ALA A 95 -18.82 22.49 -6.61
CA ALA A 95 -20.15 22.85 -7.09
C ALA A 95 -20.04 23.85 -8.24
N GLU A 96 -20.83 23.65 -9.29
CA GLU A 96 -20.97 24.57 -10.41
C GLU A 96 -22.48 24.86 -10.60
N LYS A 97 -22.91 26.06 -10.19
CA LYS A 97 -24.33 26.44 -10.13
C LYS A 97 -25.14 25.41 -9.31
N ASP A 98 -26.09 24.73 -9.95
CA ASP A 98 -26.96 23.72 -9.33
C ASP A 98 -26.48 22.29 -9.63
N THR A 99 -25.19 22.10 -9.90
CA THR A 99 -24.60 20.81 -10.24
C THR A 99 -23.37 20.54 -9.38
N LEU A 100 -23.34 19.38 -8.74
CA LEU A 100 -22.15 18.84 -8.12
C LEU A 100 -21.28 18.19 -9.20
N VAL A 101 -20.05 18.66 -9.32
CA VAL A 101 -19.09 18.14 -10.28
C VAL A 101 -18.04 17.32 -9.55
N ILE A 102 -17.90 16.07 -9.96
CA ILE A 102 -16.85 15.16 -9.50
C ILE A 102 -15.99 14.81 -10.69
N SER A 103 -14.69 15.10 -10.62
CA SER A 103 -13.75 14.83 -11.69
C SER A 103 -12.74 13.80 -11.21
N ASN A 104 -12.69 12.66 -11.88
CA ASN A 104 -11.63 11.69 -11.69
C ASN A 104 -10.57 11.85 -12.79
N ARG A 105 -9.43 12.48 -12.47
CA ARG A 105 -8.26 12.56 -13.36
C ARG A 105 -7.24 11.44 -13.12
N SER A 106 -7.57 10.48 -12.26
CA SER A 106 -6.77 9.27 -12.10
C SER A 106 -6.95 8.35 -13.30
N PRO A 107 -5.90 7.62 -13.72
CA PRO A 107 -6.03 6.53 -14.70
C PRO A 107 -6.85 5.34 -14.16
N ASP A 108 -7.11 5.29 -12.86
CA ASP A 108 -7.84 4.20 -12.23
C ASP A 108 -9.26 4.61 -11.83
N ALA A 109 -10.15 3.63 -11.84
CA ALA A 109 -11.49 3.79 -11.29
C ALA A 109 -11.46 3.87 -9.76
N ALA A 110 -12.38 4.64 -9.18
CA ALA A 110 -12.55 4.75 -7.73
C ALA A 110 -14.02 4.71 -7.35
N GLY A 111 -14.35 4.24 -6.14
CA GLY A 111 -15.68 4.39 -5.56
C GLY A 111 -15.85 5.75 -4.90
N GLY A 112 -17.03 6.37 -5.01
CA GLY A 112 -17.31 7.67 -4.40
C GLY A 112 -18.56 7.68 -3.55
N TRP A 113 -18.48 8.30 -2.36
CA TRP A 113 -19.65 8.67 -1.54
C TRP A 113 -19.64 10.17 -1.29
N ALA A 114 -20.74 10.84 -1.56
CA ALA A 114 -20.93 12.23 -1.16
C ALA A 114 -21.18 12.29 0.35
N ASN A 115 -20.40 13.12 1.05
CA ASN A 115 -20.61 13.39 2.46
C ASN A 115 -21.65 14.51 2.59
N VAL A 116 -22.81 14.17 3.12
CA VAL A 116 -23.97 15.06 3.21
C VAL A 116 -24.22 15.41 4.67
N VAL A 117 -24.51 16.69 4.93
CA VAL A 117 -24.91 17.20 6.25
C VAL A 117 -26.27 17.87 6.13
N TYR A 118 -27.13 17.67 7.12
CA TYR A 118 -28.41 18.36 7.21
C TYR A 118 -28.22 19.77 7.78
N LEU A 119 -28.75 20.79 7.08
CA LEU A 119 -28.79 22.16 7.59
C LEU A 119 -29.71 22.24 8.82
N GLY A 120 -29.27 23.00 9.82
CA GLY A 120 -30.00 23.16 11.08
C GLY A 120 -29.72 22.09 12.13
N GLN A 121 -28.89 21.08 11.82
CA GLN A 121 -28.43 20.10 12.81
C GLN A 121 -27.11 20.55 13.46
N GLU A 122 -26.91 20.24 14.74
CA GLU A 122 -25.67 20.57 15.44
C GLU A 122 -24.45 19.93 14.77
N PRO A 123 -23.30 20.64 14.69
CA PRO A 123 -22.09 20.11 14.11
C PRO A 123 -21.64 18.84 14.86
N GLY A 124 -21.68 17.70 14.18
CA GLY A 124 -21.29 16.39 14.72
C GLY A 124 -22.42 15.36 14.77
N GLN A 125 -23.68 15.73 14.58
CA GLN A 125 -24.83 14.82 14.71
C GLN A 125 -25.29 14.10 13.43
N GLY A 126 -24.45 13.97 12.41
CA GLY A 126 -24.74 13.00 11.33
C GLY A 126 -24.25 13.43 9.96
N ILE A 127 -22.97 13.18 9.67
CA ILE A 127 -22.53 13.11 8.28
C ILE A 127 -23.14 11.83 7.71
N THR A 128 -24.11 11.97 6.82
CA THR A 128 -24.62 10.86 6.02
C THR A 128 -23.74 10.69 4.78
N LYS A 129 -23.55 9.44 4.35
CA LYS A 129 -22.77 9.13 3.15
C LYS A 129 -23.70 8.60 2.08
N ASP A 130 -23.88 9.38 1.02
CA ASP A 130 -24.67 8.96 -0.14
C ASP A 130 -23.75 8.32 -1.16
N TRP A 131 -24.03 7.08 -1.54
CA TRP A 131 -23.27 6.41 -2.58
C TRP A 131 -23.49 7.09 -3.93
N VAL A 132 -22.42 7.64 -4.50
CA VAL A 132 -22.45 8.28 -5.82
C VAL A 132 -22.28 7.25 -6.92
N GLY A 133 -21.47 6.20 -6.66
CA GLY A 133 -21.17 5.16 -7.62
C GLY A 133 -19.67 4.98 -7.86
N MET A 134 -19.38 4.25 -8.93
CA MET A 134 -18.02 4.15 -9.46
C MET A 134 -17.71 5.39 -10.29
N LEU A 135 -16.61 6.05 -9.96
CA LEU A 135 -16.00 7.16 -10.68
C LEU A 135 -15.08 6.58 -11.77
N PRO A 136 -15.47 6.60 -13.05
CA PRO A 136 -14.66 6.07 -14.13
C PRO A 136 -13.37 6.91 -14.28
N PRO A 137 -12.28 6.30 -14.77
CA PRO A 137 -11.03 7.01 -14.97
C PRO A 137 -11.18 8.08 -16.05
N CYS A 138 -10.50 9.21 -15.86
CA CYS A 138 -10.47 10.30 -16.85
C CYS A 138 -11.84 10.87 -17.25
N LYS A 139 -12.81 10.82 -16.35
CA LYS A 139 -14.16 11.35 -16.59
C LYS A 139 -14.55 12.39 -15.56
N ARG A 140 -15.37 13.33 -16.01
CA ARG A 140 -16.10 14.30 -15.21
C ARG A 140 -17.55 13.82 -15.10
N ILE A 141 -18.04 13.74 -13.88
CA ILE A 141 -19.41 13.38 -13.56
C ILE A 141 -20.11 14.63 -13.03
N GLU A 142 -21.24 14.95 -13.63
CA GLU A 142 -22.09 16.07 -13.28
C GLU A 142 -23.39 15.52 -12.72
N ILE A 143 -23.68 15.87 -11.47
CA ILE A 143 -24.85 15.40 -10.73
C ILE A 143 -25.66 16.63 -10.33
N PRO A 144 -26.91 16.77 -10.78
CA PRO A 144 -27.76 17.87 -10.33
C PRO A 144 -27.89 17.85 -8.81
N MET A 145 -27.83 19.03 -8.19
CA MET A 145 -27.94 19.14 -6.74
C MET A 145 -29.31 18.65 -6.23
N SER A 146 -30.33 18.66 -7.10
CA SER A 146 -31.66 18.11 -6.83
C SER A 146 -31.67 16.61 -6.53
N GLU A 147 -30.66 15.86 -6.97
CA GLU A 147 -30.49 14.45 -6.61
C GLU A 147 -30.09 14.28 -5.13
N PHE A 148 -29.53 15.32 -4.53
CA PHE A 148 -29.15 15.36 -3.12
C PHE A 148 -30.17 16.06 -2.24
N ASP A 149 -31.22 16.66 -2.82
CA ASP A 149 -32.30 17.27 -2.05
C ASP A 149 -32.94 16.24 -1.11
N ALA A 150 -33.45 16.74 0.02
CA ALA A 150 -34.08 15.88 1.01
C ALA A 150 -35.21 15.08 0.38
N LYS A 151 -35.14 13.76 0.58
CA LYS A 151 -36.25 12.89 0.19
C LYS A 151 -37.43 13.22 1.11
N PRO A 152 -38.69 12.94 0.71
CA PRO A 152 -39.87 13.24 1.53
C PRO A 152 -39.86 12.60 2.93
N TYR A 153 -38.96 11.64 3.18
CA TYR A 153 -38.74 10.99 4.47
C TYR A 153 -37.69 11.71 5.36
N ASP A 154 -36.95 12.69 4.84
CA ASP A 154 -35.96 13.50 5.57
C ASP A 154 -36.64 14.71 6.22
N LYS A 155 -37.64 14.43 7.06
CA LYS A 155 -38.29 15.45 7.88
C LYS A 155 -37.67 15.47 9.27
N ASP A 156 -37.55 16.65 9.87
CA ASP A 156 -37.27 16.75 11.30
C ASP A 156 -38.49 16.29 12.14
N ASP A 157 -38.32 16.24 13.46
CA ASP A 157 -39.39 15.84 14.39
C ASP A 157 -40.62 16.77 14.32
N ASN A 158 -40.46 17.96 13.71
CA ASN A 158 -41.50 18.96 13.50
C ASN A 158 -42.15 18.87 12.11
N GLY A 159 -41.73 17.92 11.27
CA GLY A 159 -42.26 17.72 9.92
C GLY A 159 -41.67 18.64 8.84
N ASN A 160 -40.66 19.44 9.16
CA ASN A 160 -39.97 20.31 8.20
C ASN A 160 -38.97 19.51 7.36
N VAL A 161 -38.89 19.83 6.07
CA VAL A 161 -37.91 19.22 5.16
C VAL A 161 -36.51 19.67 5.56
N ARG A 162 -35.60 18.72 5.84
CA ARG A 162 -34.21 19.03 6.18
C ARG A 162 -33.39 19.25 4.91
N HIS A 163 -32.93 20.46 4.67
CA HIS A 163 -32.05 20.71 3.53
C HIS A 163 -30.72 19.99 3.70
N ARG A 164 -30.24 19.37 2.61
CA ARG A 164 -29.02 18.56 2.58
C ARG A 164 -27.93 19.32 1.84
N VAL A 165 -26.73 19.36 2.40
CA VAL A 165 -25.57 20.02 1.79
C VAL A 165 -24.41 19.05 1.67
N VAL A 166 -23.85 18.96 0.48
CA VAL A 166 -22.65 18.16 0.21
C VAL A 166 -21.43 18.91 0.75
N THR A 167 -20.77 18.31 1.73
CA THR A 167 -19.60 18.89 2.42
C THR A 167 -18.28 18.31 1.92
N GLY A 168 -18.32 17.19 1.21
CA GLY A 168 -17.14 16.54 0.66
C GLY A 168 -17.43 15.24 -0.05
N LEU A 169 -16.36 14.52 -0.36
CA LEU A 169 -16.35 13.23 -1.04
C LEU A 169 -15.50 12.26 -0.24
N THR A 170 -16.06 11.11 0.12
CA THR A 170 -15.29 9.95 0.53
C THR A 170 -14.97 9.12 -0.71
N ILE A 171 -13.71 8.72 -0.89
CA ILE A 171 -13.21 8.02 -2.06
C ILE A 171 -12.65 6.67 -1.61
N ARG A 172 -13.01 5.60 -2.31
CA ARG A 172 -12.34 4.30 -2.22
C ARG A 172 -11.50 4.10 -3.46
N ASP A 173 -10.18 4.06 -3.29
CA ASP A 173 -9.30 3.81 -4.42
C ASP A 173 -9.32 2.34 -4.88
N ALA A 174 -8.63 2.04 -5.98
CA ALA A 174 -8.52 0.70 -6.55
C ALA A 174 -7.85 -0.31 -5.59
N THR A 175 -7.05 0.17 -4.62
CA THR A 175 -6.42 -0.68 -3.59
C THR A 175 -7.34 -0.93 -2.40
N GLY A 176 -8.51 -0.29 -2.37
CA GLY A 176 -9.51 -0.40 -1.32
C GLY A 176 -9.28 0.54 -0.13
N ARG A 177 -8.33 1.48 -0.19
CA ARG A 177 -8.11 2.47 0.88
C ARG A 177 -9.13 3.60 0.75
N MET A 178 -9.46 4.19 1.89
CA MET A 178 -10.48 5.24 2.01
C MET A 178 -9.82 6.60 2.23
N TRP A 179 -10.23 7.57 1.42
CA TRP A 179 -9.79 8.95 1.50
C TRP A 179 -11.01 9.85 1.69
N VAL A 180 -10.86 10.91 2.46
CA VAL A 180 -11.90 11.94 2.60
C VAL A 180 -11.36 13.24 2.05
N ARG A 181 -12.08 13.78 1.07
CA ARG A 181 -11.82 15.09 0.50
C ARG A 181 -12.94 16.03 0.93
N GLN A 182 -12.62 17.03 1.73
CA GLN A 182 -13.56 18.10 2.04
C GLN A 182 -13.72 19.01 0.82
N SER A 183 -14.88 19.65 0.66
CA SER A 183 -15.12 20.62 -0.43
C SER A 183 -14.13 21.79 -0.43
N ARG A 184 -13.52 22.08 0.73
CA ARG A 184 -12.45 23.08 0.89
C ARG A 184 -11.07 22.64 0.41
N GLY A 185 -10.96 21.44 -0.15
CA GLY A 185 -9.74 20.93 -0.80
C GLY A 185 -8.85 20.05 0.07
N THR A 186 -9.07 19.99 1.39
CA THR A 186 -8.30 19.12 2.29
C THR A 186 -8.55 17.65 1.98
N LEU A 187 -7.48 16.90 1.74
CA LEU A 187 -7.49 15.44 1.56
C LEU A 187 -6.87 14.78 2.79
N SER A 188 -7.56 13.81 3.38
CA SER A 188 -7.07 13.06 4.53
C SER A 188 -7.36 11.58 4.37
N ARG A 189 -6.39 10.74 4.74
CA ARG A 189 -6.57 9.28 4.77
C ARG A 189 -7.50 8.94 5.93
N LEU A 190 -8.55 8.16 5.68
CA LEU A 190 -9.34 7.59 6.76
C LEU A 190 -8.52 6.42 7.34
N GLY A 191 -8.06 6.55 8.58
CA GLY A 191 -7.31 5.49 9.24
C GLY A 191 -8.12 4.20 9.29
N SER A 192 -7.46 3.05 9.14
CA SER A 192 -8.06 1.70 9.18
C SER A 192 -8.73 1.33 10.51
N GLY A 193 -8.73 2.23 11.50
CA GLY A 193 -9.38 2.11 12.79
C GLY A 193 -10.69 2.90 12.93
N VAL A 194 -11.13 3.64 11.90
CA VAL A 194 -12.52 4.10 11.84
C VAL A 194 -13.34 2.88 11.43
N VAL A 195 -13.65 2.06 12.43
CA VAL A 195 -14.76 1.11 12.36
C VAL A 195 -15.92 1.89 11.77
N GLU A 196 -16.51 1.31 10.74
CA GLU A 196 -17.83 1.57 10.21
C GLU A 196 -18.86 1.33 11.35
N ASP A 197 -18.74 2.08 12.45
CA ASP A 197 -19.47 1.84 13.69
C ASP A 197 -20.70 2.72 13.66
N ARG A 198 -21.82 2.05 13.43
CA ARG A 198 -23.20 2.48 13.70
C ARG A 198 -23.74 3.52 12.73
N GLY A 199 -24.26 3.02 11.62
CA GLY A 199 -25.41 3.65 10.97
C GLY A 199 -25.14 4.34 9.65
N VAL A 200 -23.97 4.16 9.03
CA VAL A 200 -23.92 4.28 7.57
C VAL A 200 -24.65 3.04 7.05
N PHE A 201 -25.97 3.14 6.90
CA PHE A 201 -26.70 2.29 5.99
C PHE A 201 -26.10 2.56 4.61
N VAL A 202 -25.00 1.89 4.27
CA VAL A 202 -24.65 1.66 2.88
C VAL A 202 -25.80 0.80 2.40
N SER A 203 -26.83 1.46 1.86
CA SER A 203 -27.86 0.82 1.04
C SER A 203 -27.12 0.18 -0.12
N THR A 204 -26.62 -1.01 0.14
CA THR A 204 -25.96 -1.89 -0.79
C THR A 204 -27.11 -2.45 -1.59
N ILE A 205 -27.50 -1.73 -2.64
CA ILE A 205 -28.30 -2.10 -3.83
C ILE A 205 -28.67 -0.75 -4.46
N GLY A 206 -27.95 -0.38 -5.53
CA GLY A 206 -28.07 0.93 -6.18
C GLY A 206 -26.75 1.36 -6.79
N SER A 207 -26.25 0.56 -7.72
CA SER A 207 -25.15 0.90 -8.62
C SER A 207 -25.41 2.22 -9.31
N VAL A 208 -24.50 3.19 -9.15
CA VAL A 208 -24.59 4.52 -9.79
C VAL A 208 -25.85 5.25 -9.31
N LEU A 209 -25.79 6.55 -9.12
CA LEU A 209 -26.98 7.34 -9.36
C LEU A 209 -27.38 7.08 -10.82
N SER A 210 -28.10 5.98 -11.10
CA SER A 210 -28.85 5.76 -12.34
C SER A 210 -30.03 6.73 -12.39
N ALA A 211 -29.84 7.91 -11.85
CA ALA A 211 -30.69 9.04 -12.04
C ALA A 211 -30.51 9.44 -13.50
N PRO A 212 -31.61 9.63 -14.24
CA PRO A 212 -31.59 10.00 -15.66
C PRO A 212 -30.86 11.31 -15.95
N HIS A 213 -30.40 12.03 -14.92
CA HIS A 213 -29.80 13.34 -15.01
C HIS A 213 -28.29 13.38 -14.70
N VAL A 214 -27.65 12.23 -14.43
CA VAL A 214 -26.19 12.19 -14.30
C VAL A 214 -25.56 12.26 -15.68
N ARG A 215 -24.73 13.29 -15.90
CA ARG A 215 -23.99 13.46 -17.14
C ARG A 215 -22.52 13.09 -16.94
N ILE A 216 -22.01 12.21 -17.79
CA ILE A 216 -20.60 11.81 -17.81
C ILE A 216 -19.95 12.47 -19.02
N VAL A 217 -18.88 13.22 -18.78
CA VAL A 217 -18.13 13.98 -19.78
C VAL A 217 -16.68 13.52 -19.79
N ASP A 218 -16.11 13.35 -20.97
CA ASP A 218 -14.69 13.09 -21.16
C ASP A 218 -13.82 14.28 -20.75
N LEU A 219 -12.76 14.01 -19.98
CA LEU A 219 -11.75 15.02 -19.65
C LEU A 219 -10.64 15.01 -20.70
N GLN A 220 -10.36 16.17 -21.30
CA GLN A 220 -9.30 16.31 -22.29
C GLN A 220 -7.89 16.23 -21.66
N ASP A 221 -7.74 16.62 -20.39
CA ASP A 221 -6.44 16.75 -19.71
C ASP A 221 -6.05 15.54 -18.87
N CYS A 222 -6.44 14.34 -19.28
CA CYS A 222 -6.02 13.12 -18.59
C CYS A 222 -4.63 12.68 -19.07
N ASN A 223 -3.62 13.49 -18.76
CA ASN A 223 -2.24 13.13 -19.04
C ASN A 223 -1.68 12.38 -17.81
N PRO A 224 -1.24 11.10 -17.96
CA PRO A 224 -0.78 10.27 -16.85
C PRO A 224 0.39 10.89 -16.06
#